data_AF-A0A6A5R0J3-F1
#
_entry.id   AF-A0A6A5R0J3-F1
#
_cell.length_a   1.000
_cell.length_b   1.000
_cell.length_c   1.000
_cell.angle_alpha   90.00
_cell.angle_beta   90.00
_cell.angle_gamma   90.00
#
_symmetry.space_group_name_H-M   'P 1'
#
loop_
_entity.id
_entity.type
_entity.pdbx_description
1 polymer ?
#
loop_
_entity_poly.entity_id
_entity_poly.type
_entity_poly.pdbx_seq_one_letter_code
_entity_poly.pdbx_strand_id
1 'polypeptide(L)'
;MKGICHKKQQETRPRFSGGVGLDQLLGRSSFGQPSAALTSDIIEGRICESKDFVQVPVGPDGEIRTFQKKDVWSRPYFQDSRTGINHLRLNEDNIWELAHPQLVHIELDDFQFIAEYLTDGEFGLRNPEGPDQNKEAIAQCVSAWEAAEKLAMDDMLEHISEKVRFLEWDNEDVLTVAILVYRTGGPSLHAHEMMKDWISSFLAHHFWVYIKDEAIGHYFRKRLRRLPELERDVFEKRAESLRNGADPDEDVESDEGGLDDDDL
;
A
#
# COMPACT_ATOMS: atom_id res chain seq x y z
N MET A 1 33.30 54.87 -31.92
CA MET A 1 34.05 53.66 -32.34
C MET A 1 33.03 52.70 -32.94
N LYS A 2 33.01 52.53 -34.28
CA LYS A 2 33.36 51.28 -35.01
C LYS A 2 32.77 50.03 -34.35
N GLY A 3 31.91 49.19 -34.92
CA GLY A 3 31.33 49.05 -36.26
C GLY A 3 30.75 47.63 -36.31
N ILE A 4 29.44 47.47 -36.51
CA ILE A 4 28.74 46.17 -36.58
C ILE A 4 28.37 45.91 -38.04
N CYS A 5 28.87 44.79 -38.59
CA CYS A 5 28.68 44.39 -39.97
C CYS A 5 27.58 43.32 -40.08
N HIS A 6 26.61 43.56 -40.96
CA HIS A 6 25.58 42.62 -41.41
C HIS A 6 26.13 41.61 -42.42
N LYS A 7 25.57 40.38 -42.43
CA LYS A 7 25.21 39.69 -43.67
C LYS A 7 24.14 38.60 -43.46
N LYS A 8 23.07 38.72 -44.26
CA LYS A 8 21.93 37.82 -44.48
C LYS A 8 22.29 36.73 -45.51
N GLN A 9 21.71 35.53 -45.37
CA GLN A 9 21.36 34.56 -46.45
C GLN A 9 20.13 33.76 -45.91
N GLN A 10 18.88 34.00 -46.35
CA GLN A 10 18.14 33.43 -47.51
C GLN A 10 18.32 31.92 -47.68
N GLU A 11 17.39 31.06 -47.20
CA GLU A 11 16.07 30.65 -47.74
C GLU A 11 16.17 29.66 -48.93
N THR A 12 15.71 28.42 -48.73
CA THR A 12 15.02 27.59 -49.74
C THR A 12 14.40 26.35 -49.10
N ARG A 13 13.08 26.21 -49.22
CA ARG A 13 12.30 24.99 -48.94
C ARG A 13 12.27 24.09 -50.17
N PRO A 14 11.99 22.79 -49.97
CA PRO A 14 10.96 22.14 -50.78
C PRO A 14 9.89 21.44 -49.93
N ARG A 15 8.64 21.53 -50.38
CA ARG A 15 7.52 20.66 -49.99
C ARG A 15 7.55 19.40 -50.87
N PHE A 16 7.27 18.24 -50.32
CA PHE A 16 6.64 17.15 -51.06
C PHE A 16 5.71 16.34 -50.15
N SER A 17 4.47 16.22 -50.61
CA SER A 17 3.43 15.33 -50.10
C SER A 17 3.71 13.89 -50.50
N GLY A 18 3.23 12.93 -49.70
CA GLY A 18 3.09 11.54 -50.11
C GLY A 18 2.79 10.64 -48.91
N GLY A 19 1.51 10.34 -48.67
CA GLY A 19 1.10 9.25 -47.79
C GLY A 19 0.73 8.02 -48.60
N VAL A 20 1.09 6.83 -48.12
CA VAL A 20 0.54 5.46 -48.29
C VAL A 20 1.41 4.60 -47.35
N GLY A 21 1.00 3.60 -46.56
CA GLY A 21 -0.24 2.90 -46.24
C GLY A 21 0.16 1.73 -45.32
N LEU A 22 -0.68 1.37 -44.35
CA LEU A 22 -0.35 0.52 -43.19
C LEU A 22 -0.53 -0.99 -43.42
N ASP A 23 -0.62 -1.47 -44.67
CA ASP A 23 -1.10 -2.83 -44.98
C ASP A 23 -0.11 -3.73 -45.74
N GLN A 24 1.21 -3.59 -45.54
CA GLN A 24 2.20 -4.35 -46.32
C GLN A 24 3.34 -5.03 -45.54
N LEU A 25 3.08 -5.46 -44.30
CA LEU A 25 4.03 -6.28 -43.52
C LEU A 25 3.37 -7.52 -42.92
N LEU A 26 2.75 -8.34 -43.76
CA LEU A 26 2.53 -9.75 -43.48
C LEU A 26 3.02 -10.58 -44.67
N GLY A 27 3.97 -11.48 -44.44
CA GLY A 27 4.22 -12.60 -45.35
C GLY A 27 5.68 -12.95 -45.60
N ARG A 28 6.35 -13.55 -44.61
CA ARG A 28 7.34 -14.59 -44.91
C ARG A 28 7.51 -15.56 -43.74
N SER A 29 6.69 -16.61 -43.77
CA SER A 29 6.89 -17.83 -43.02
C SER A 29 8.01 -18.65 -43.66
N SER A 30 8.97 -19.12 -42.86
CA SER A 30 9.75 -20.32 -43.16
C SER A 30 10.04 -21.07 -41.87
N PHE A 31 9.27 -22.15 -41.68
CA PHE A 31 9.63 -23.44 -41.10
C PHE A 31 10.90 -23.55 -40.23
N GLY A 32 10.66 -24.02 -39.01
CA GLY A 32 11.39 -25.20 -38.52
C GLY A 32 12.22 -25.00 -37.26
N GLN A 33 11.57 -25.05 -36.09
CA GLN A 33 12.07 -25.81 -34.95
C GLN A 33 10.91 -26.03 -33.96
N PRO A 34 10.61 -27.27 -33.55
CA PRO A 34 9.69 -27.50 -32.45
C PRO A 34 10.35 -26.95 -31.19
N SER A 35 9.77 -25.89 -30.63
CA SER A 35 10.08 -25.45 -29.28
C SER A 35 9.78 -26.63 -28.36
N ALA A 36 10.83 -27.28 -27.87
CA ALA A 36 10.71 -28.25 -26.81
C ALA A 36 9.88 -27.58 -25.70
N ALA A 37 8.73 -28.18 -25.41
CA ALA A 37 7.96 -27.83 -24.24
C ALA A 37 8.92 -27.81 -23.04
N LEU A 38 8.87 -26.74 -22.26
CA LEU A 38 9.51 -26.63 -20.95
C LEU A 38 9.08 -27.86 -20.14
N THR A 39 9.91 -28.90 -20.17
CA THR A 39 9.80 -30.03 -19.28
C THR A 39 10.14 -29.49 -17.90
N SER A 40 9.09 -29.19 -17.13
CA SER A 40 9.02 -29.44 -15.70
C SER A 40 10.39 -29.77 -15.09
N ASP A 41 11.07 -28.77 -14.53
CA ASP A 41 12.20 -29.02 -13.64
C ASP A 41 11.69 -29.84 -12.45
N ILE A 42 11.87 -31.16 -12.51
CA ILE A 42 11.61 -32.05 -11.40
C ILE A 42 12.78 -31.83 -10.44
N ILE A 43 12.51 -31.09 -9.35
CA ILE A 43 13.43 -30.96 -8.23
C ILE A 43 13.54 -32.33 -7.57
N GLU A 44 14.54 -33.13 -7.93
CA GLU A 44 14.92 -34.33 -7.20
C GLU A 44 15.66 -33.91 -5.91
N GLY A 45 14.92 -33.72 -4.83
CA GLY A 45 15.45 -33.36 -3.50
C GLY A 45 14.38 -32.73 -2.60
N ARG A 46 14.64 -32.62 -1.30
CA ARG A 46 13.81 -31.76 -0.43
C ARG A 46 14.06 -30.32 -0.86
N ILE A 47 13.00 -29.55 -1.13
CA ILE A 47 13.07 -28.13 -1.53
C ILE A 47 14.00 -27.32 -0.60
N CYS A 48 14.06 -27.71 0.68
CA CYS A 48 14.91 -27.18 1.73
C CYS A 48 16.42 -27.21 1.41
N GLU A 49 16.89 -28.12 0.56
CA GLU A 49 18.32 -28.31 0.25
C GLU A 49 18.77 -27.53 -1.00
N SER A 50 17.84 -26.88 -1.71
CA SER A 50 18.17 -26.12 -2.91
C SER A 50 18.72 -24.72 -2.59
N LYS A 51 19.80 -24.35 -3.29
CA LYS A 51 20.49 -23.04 -3.19
C LYS A 51 19.62 -21.86 -3.62
N ASP A 52 18.48 -22.14 -4.25
CA ASP A 52 17.54 -21.17 -4.77
C ASP A 52 16.47 -20.76 -3.75
N PHE A 53 16.50 -21.33 -2.54
CA PHE A 53 15.55 -21.04 -1.48
C PHE A 53 16.20 -20.40 -0.26
N VAL A 54 15.39 -19.68 0.51
CA VAL A 54 15.73 -19.05 1.78
C VAL A 54 14.73 -19.49 2.83
N GLN A 55 15.22 -19.94 3.98
CA GLN A 55 14.45 -20.21 5.18
C GLN A 55 14.27 -18.91 5.99
N VAL A 56 13.05 -18.67 6.43
CA VAL A 56 12.69 -17.50 7.22
C VAL A 56 12.03 -18.01 8.51
N PRO A 57 12.75 -18.02 9.64
CA PRO A 57 12.19 -18.34 10.94
C PRO A 57 11.32 -17.17 11.42
N VAL A 58 10.05 -17.43 11.69
CA VAL A 58 9.04 -16.43 12.05
C VAL A 58 8.46 -16.74 13.44
N GLY A 59 8.20 -15.69 14.20
CA GLY A 59 7.56 -15.78 15.50
C GLY A 59 8.47 -16.28 16.62
N PRO A 60 7.95 -16.35 17.85
CA PRO A 60 8.72 -16.74 19.03
C PRO A 60 9.20 -18.20 18.98
N ASP A 61 8.43 -19.07 18.34
CA ASP A 61 8.74 -20.49 18.19
C ASP A 61 9.64 -20.79 16.98
N GLY A 62 9.92 -19.79 16.14
CA GLY A 62 10.83 -19.91 14.99
C GLY A 62 10.28 -20.79 13.87
N GLU A 63 8.97 -20.71 13.60
CA GLU A 63 8.35 -21.48 12.53
C GLU A 63 8.93 -21.11 11.16
N ILE A 64 9.32 -22.13 10.40
CA ILE A 64 10.09 -21.93 9.17
C ILE A 64 9.17 -21.72 7.97
N ARG A 65 9.24 -20.54 7.37
CA ARG A 65 8.72 -20.26 6.02
C ARG A 65 9.83 -20.37 4.98
N THR A 66 9.50 -20.79 3.77
CA THR A 66 10.49 -20.99 2.69
C THR A 66 10.11 -20.13 1.48
N PHE A 67 11.05 -19.32 1.02
CA PHE A 67 10.86 -18.41 -0.13
C PHE A 67 11.86 -18.68 -1.23
N GLN A 68 11.53 -18.31 -2.46
CA GLN A 68 12.55 -18.25 -3.50
C GLN A 68 13.51 -17.10 -3.17
N LYS A 69 14.79 -17.36 -3.35
CA LYS A 69 15.87 -16.41 -3.08
C LYS A 69 15.65 -15.09 -3.81
N LYS A 70 15.16 -15.15 -5.06
CA LYS A 70 14.88 -13.94 -5.88
C LYS A 70 13.88 -12.97 -5.23
N ASP A 71 12.97 -13.45 -4.38
CA ASP A 71 11.88 -12.64 -3.82
C ASP A 71 12.36 -11.82 -2.61
N VAL A 72 13.41 -12.30 -1.94
CA VAL A 72 13.96 -11.73 -0.70
C VAL A 72 15.34 -11.09 -0.87
N TRP A 73 16.19 -11.60 -1.76
CA TRP A 73 17.63 -11.29 -1.76
C TRP A 73 17.96 -9.81 -2.02
N SER A 74 17.19 -9.15 -2.88
CA SER A 74 17.41 -7.75 -3.29
C SER A 74 16.63 -6.74 -2.46
N ARG A 75 15.84 -7.16 -1.47
CA ARG A 75 14.98 -6.25 -0.71
C ARG A 75 15.82 -5.39 0.26
N PRO A 76 15.70 -4.05 0.21
CA PRO A 76 16.51 -3.16 1.05
C PRO A 76 16.30 -3.37 2.55
N TYR A 77 15.08 -3.69 2.96
CA TYR A 77 14.71 -3.91 4.37
C TYR A 77 15.27 -5.20 4.98
N PHE A 78 15.85 -6.09 4.18
CA PHE A 78 16.63 -7.22 4.69
C PHE A 78 18.12 -6.92 4.77
N GLN A 79 18.50 -5.65 4.65
CA GLN A 79 19.87 -5.19 4.87
C GLN A 79 19.92 -4.30 6.11
N ASP A 80 20.97 -4.46 6.90
CA ASP A 80 21.23 -3.57 8.04
C ASP A 80 21.49 -2.16 7.51
N SER A 81 20.68 -1.19 7.94
CA SER A 81 20.70 0.19 7.43
C SER A 81 22.01 0.95 7.70
N ARG A 82 22.84 0.48 8.64
CA ARG A 82 24.12 1.12 9.00
C ARG A 82 25.29 0.55 8.21
N THR A 83 25.25 -0.74 7.91
CA THR A 83 26.36 -1.48 7.30
C THR A 83 26.11 -1.89 5.85
N GLY A 84 24.84 -1.93 5.41
CA GLY A 84 24.43 -2.48 4.12
C GLY A 84 24.59 -4.00 4.02
N ILE A 85 24.91 -4.68 5.13
CA ILE A 85 25.10 -6.13 5.15
C ILE A 85 23.72 -6.79 5.22
N ASN A 86 23.52 -7.80 4.36
CA ASN A 86 22.27 -8.54 4.33
C ASN A 86 22.10 -9.43 5.58
N HIS A 87 20.89 -9.50 6.11
CA HIS A 87 20.51 -10.41 7.20
C HIS A 87 20.49 -11.89 6.78
N LEU A 88 20.76 -12.19 5.51
CA LEU A 88 20.89 -13.53 4.97
C LEU A 88 22.24 -14.15 5.33
N ARG A 89 22.21 -15.31 5.99
CA ARG A 89 23.38 -16.11 6.37
C ARG A 89 23.19 -17.59 6.03
N LEU A 90 24.27 -18.35 5.97
CA LEU A 90 24.18 -19.81 5.87
C LEU A 90 24.02 -20.39 7.28
N ASN A 91 23.04 -21.28 7.47
CA ASN A 91 22.86 -22.03 8.70
C ASN A 91 23.79 -23.28 8.76
N GLU A 92 23.67 -24.08 9.81
CA GLU A 92 24.50 -25.29 10.03
C GLU A 92 24.39 -26.32 8.89
N ASP A 93 23.25 -26.34 8.21
CA ASP A 93 22.95 -27.23 7.08
C ASP A 93 23.39 -26.65 5.71
N ASN A 94 24.08 -25.50 5.70
CA ASN A 94 24.44 -24.74 4.49
C ASN A 94 23.24 -24.25 3.67
N ILE A 95 22.10 -23.99 4.33
CA ILE A 95 20.90 -23.40 3.73
C ILE A 95 20.89 -21.89 4.04
N TRP A 96 20.44 -21.08 3.08
CA TRP A 96 20.27 -19.64 3.32
C TRP A 96 19.13 -19.40 4.31
N GLU A 97 19.40 -18.62 5.35
CA GLU A 97 18.46 -18.24 6.39
C GLU A 97 18.40 -16.71 6.50
N LEU A 98 17.20 -16.14 6.54
CA LEU A 98 16.98 -14.73 6.86
C LEU A 98 16.94 -14.53 8.38
N ALA A 99 18.02 -13.99 8.96
CA ALA A 99 18.14 -13.74 10.39
C ALA A 99 17.86 -12.27 10.74
N HIS A 100 16.66 -11.78 10.39
CA HIS A 100 16.24 -10.42 10.73
C HIS A 100 15.71 -10.37 12.18
N PRO A 101 16.20 -9.44 13.04
CA PRO A 101 15.92 -9.45 14.48
C PRO A 101 14.45 -9.26 14.83
N GLN A 102 13.66 -8.64 13.94
CA GLN A 102 12.24 -8.36 14.20
C GLN A 102 11.31 -9.53 13.85
N LEU A 103 11.79 -10.57 13.14
CA LEU A 103 10.95 -11.71 12.74
C LEU A 103 10.38 -12.48 13.94
N VAL A 104 11.10 -12.49 15.07
CA VAL A 104 10.65 -13.12 16.32
C VAL A 104 9.44 -12.41 16.96
N HIS A 105 9.15 -11.17 16.54
CA HIS A 105 8.06 -10.34 17.05
C HIS A 105 6.85 -10.27 16.10
N ILE A 106 6.83 -11.11 15.07
CA ILE A 106 5.76 -11.17 14.07
C ILE A 106 5.08 -12.52 14.23
N GLU A 107 3.77 -12.50 14.46
CA GLU A 107 2.98 -13.73 14.50
C GLU A 107 2.93 -14.36 13.12
N LEU A 108 2.82 -15.68 13.07
CA LEU A 108 2.88 -16.42 11.81
C LEU A 108 1.74 -16.02 10.84
N ASP A 109 0.56 -15.75 11.40
CA ASP A 109 -0.62 -15.35 10.63
C ASP A 109 -0.45 -13.95 10.03
N ASP A 110 0.14 -13.00 10.76
CA ASP A 110 0.43 -11.66 10.23
C ASP A 110 1.53 -11.72 9.16
N PHE A 111 2.53 -12.58 9.37
CA PHE A 111 3.61 -12.81 8.40
C PHE A 111 3.10 -13.42 7.10
N GLN A 112 1.94 -14.09 7.08
CA GLN A 112 1.35 -14.62 5.85
C GLN A 112 1.13 -13.51 4.81
N PHE A 113 0.72 -12.31 5.23
CA PHE A 113 0.53 -11.17 4.32
C PHE A 113 1.87 -10.64 3.76
N ILE A 114 2.92 -10.66 4.58
CA ILE A 114 4.29 -10.37 4.12
C ILE A 114 4.72 -11.39 3.07
N ALA A 115 4.42 -12.68 3.33
CA ALA A 115 4.79 -13.76 2.43
C ALA A 115 4.14 -13.64 1.06
N GLU A 116 2.85 -13.32 1.02
CA GLU A 116 2.09 -13.07 -0.19
C GLU A 116 2.66 -11.88 -0.96
N TYR A 117 2.90 -10.75 -0.28
CA TYR A 117 3.43 -9.55 -0.89
C TYR A 117 4.83 -9.76 -1.48
N LEU A 118 5.71 -10.48 -0.78
CA LEU A 118 7.05 -10.79 -1.29
C LEU A 118 7.01 -11.63 -2.58
N THR A 119 6.02 -12.52 -2.70
CA THR A 119 5.89 -13.46 -3.82
C THR A 119 5.22 -12.82 -5.04
N ASP A 120 4.09 -12.14 -4.82
CA ASP A 120 3.20 -11.69 -5.89
C ASP A 120 3.06 -10.16 -6.00
N GLY A 121 3.62 -9.41 -5.04
CA GLY A 121 3.44 -7.95 -4.94
C GLY A 121 2.08 -7.52 -4.41
N GLU A 122 1.28 -8.47 -3.93
CA GLU A 122 -0.11 -8.29 -3.47
C GLU A 122 -0.32 -9.12 -2.20
N PHE A 123 -1.26 -8.73 -1.34
CA PHE A 123 -1.59 -9.49 -0.13
C PHE A 123 -3.09 -9.49 0.18
N GLY A 124 -3.56 -10.55 0.83
CA GLY A 124 -4.93 -10.68 1.33
C GLY A 124 -6.00 -10.56 0.25
N LEU A 125 -7.20 -10.14 0.67
CA LEU A 125 -8.34 -9.91 -0.23
C LEU A 125 -8.08 -8.69 -1.12
N ARG A 126 -8.08 -8.90 -2.44
CA ARG A 126 -7.81 -7.85 -3.44
C ARG A 126 -9.05 -7.05 -3.81
N ASN A 127 -10.17 -7.74 -3.98
CA ASN A 127 -11.46 -7.15 -4.35
C ASN A 127 -12.53 -7.71 -3.40
N PRO A 128 -12.73 -7.11 -2.21
CA PRO A 128 -13.72 -7.60 -1.27
C PRO A 128 -15.14 -7.43 -1.83
N GLU A 129 -15.90 -8.51 -1.86
CA GLU A 129 -17.29 -8.54 -2.29
C GLU A 129 -18.22 -8.51 -1.07
N GLY A 130 -18.75 -7.32 -0.79
CA GLY A 130 -19.73 -7.10 0.28
C GLY A 130 -19.12 -6.82 1.67
N PRO A 131 -19.99 -6.57 2.67
CA PRO A 131 -19.57 -6.03 3.96
C PRO A 131 -18.60 -6.93 4.73
N ASP A 132 -18.85 -8.25 4.76
CA ASP A 132 -18.02 -9.20 5.51
C ASP A 132 -16.60 -9.29 4.96
N GLN A 133 -16.46 -9.37 3.63
CA GLN A 133 -15.15 -9.39 2.99
C GLN A 133 -14.43 -8.05 3.12
N ASN A 134 -15.18 -6.94 3.13
CA ASN A 134 -14.59 -5.62 3.32
C ASN A 134 -14.02 -5.47 4.74
N LYS A 135 -14.74 -5.92 5.77
CA LYS A 135 -14.25 -5.96 7.16
C LYS A 135 -13.00 -6.83 7.31
N GLU A 136 -13.01 -8.00 6.67
CA GLU A 136 -11.85 -8.87 6.63
C GLU A 136 -10.65 -8.19 5.92
N ALA A 137 -10.87 -7.54 4.77
CA ALA A 137 -9.82 -6.82 4.06
C ALA A 137 -9.20 -5.69 4.89
N ILE A 138 -10.03 -4.97 5.67
CA ILE A 138 -9.57 -3.96 6.62
C ILE A 138 -8.69 -4.59 7.70
N ALA A 139 -9.13 -5.68 8.33
CA ALA A 139 -8.37 -6.39 9.35
C ALA A 139 -7.01 -6.88 8.81
N GLN A 140 -6.99 -7.41 7.59
CA GLN A 140 -5.78 -7.82 6.90
C GLN A 140 -4.83 -6.64 6.63
N CYS A 141 -5.35 -5.47 6.22
CA CYS A 141 -4.53 -4.27 6.04
C CYS A 141 -3.88 -3.80 7.36
N VAL A 142 -4.61 -3.88 8.46
CA VAL A 142 -4.12 -3.52 9.80
C VAL A 142 -3.02 -4.46 10.26
N SER A 143 -3.26 -5.77 10.17
CA SER A 143 -2.27 -6.81 10.52
C SER A 143 -1.01 -6.70 9.64
N ALA A 144 -1.21 -6.56 8.32
CA ALA A 144 -0.11 -6.39 7.37
C ALA A 144 0.71 -5.12 7.63
N TRP A 145 0.06 -4.02 8.03
CA TRP A 145 0.75 -2.77 8.39
C TRP A 145 1.70 -2.99 9.58
N GLU A 146 1.22 -3.60 10.66
CA GLU A 146 2.04 -3.86 11.85
C GLU A 146 3.24 -4.77 11.55
N ALA A 147 3.05 -5.82 10.74
CA ALA A 147 4.13 -6.71 10.33
C ALA A 147 5.14 -6.02 9.41
N ALA A 148 4.66 -5.26 8.42
CA ALA A 148 5.49 -4.54 7.46
C ALA A 148 6.31 -3.46 8.15
N GLU A 149 5.72 -2.76 9.13
CA GLU A 149 6.40 -1.74 9.92
C GLU A 149 7.56 -2.31 10.74
N LYS A 150 7.36 -3.46 11.41
CA LYS A 150 8.44 -4.15 12.15
C LYS A 150 9.61 -4.50 11.26
N LEU A 151 9.36 -4.79 9.99
CA LEU A 151 10.40 -5.10 9.01
C LEU A 151 10.89 -3.88 8.23
N ALA A 152 10.32 -2.68 8.45
CA ALA A 152 10.58 -1.49 7.63
C ALA A 152 10.37 -1.73 6.12
N MET A 153 9.31 -2.45 5.76
CA MET A 153 8.94 -2.73 4.37
C MET A 153 8.23 -1.54 3.73
N ASP A 154 8.99 -0.51 3.38
CA ASP A 154 8.48 0.75 2.84
C ASP A 154 7.56 0.55 1.63
N ASP A 155 7.93 -0.36 0.71
CA ASP A 155 7.14 -0.69 -0.50
C ASP A 155 5.77 -1.28 -0.16
N MET A 156 5.72 -2.16 0.83
CA MET A 156 4.48 -2.76 1.29
C MET A 156 3.62 -1.75 2.05
N LEU A 157 4.21 -0.88 2.87
CA LEU A 157 3.48 0.18 3.57
C LEU A 157 2.84 1.18 2.60
N GLU A 158 3.53 1.52 1.50
CA GLU A 158 2.97 2.33 0.42
C GLU A 158 1.79 1.61 -0.25
N HIS A 159 1.96 0.34 -0.60
CA HIS A 159 0.89 -0.47 -1.19
C HIS A 159 -0.33 -0.60 -0.27
N ILE A 160 -0.15 -0.78 1.04
CA ILE A 160 -1.24 -0.76 2.02
C ILE A 160 -1.93 0.61 2.01
N SER A 161 -1.17 1.71 2.01
CA SER A 161 -1.70 3.08 1.99
C SER A 161 -2.54 3.39 0.75
N GLU A 162 -2.23 2.77 -0.38
CA GLU A 162 -3.05 2.83 -1.59
C GLU A 162 -4.30 1.97 -1.45
N LYS A 163 -4.14 0.71 -1.01
CA LYS A 163 -5.21 -0.27 -0.88
C LYS A 163 -6.32 0.20 0.06
N VAL A 164 -5.99 0.79 1.21
CA VAL A 164 -7.00 1.25 2.19
C VAL A 164 -7.97 2.28 1.60
N ARG A 165 -7.57 3.05 0.59
CA ARG A 165 -8.42 4.10 -0.01
C ARG A 165 -9.60 3.53 -0.81
N PHE A 166 -9.54 2.25 -1.18
CA PHE A 166 -10.57 1.57 -1.97
C PHE A 166 -11.52 0.72 -1.13
N LEU A 167 -11.29 0.64 0.18
CA LEU A 167 -12.15 -0.07 1.11
C LEU A 167 -13.26 0.84 1.66
N GLU A 168 -14.36 0.25 2.09
CA GLU A 168 -15.46 0.97 2.75
C GLU A 168 -15.19 1.02 4.26
N TRP A 169 -14.97 2.22 4.79
CA TRP A 169 -14.63 2.36 6.21
C TRP A 169 -15.78 2.88 7.02
N ASP A 170 -15.99 2.30 8.20
CA ASP A 170 -16.81 2.93 9.23
C ASP A 170 -15.96 3.77 10.19
N ASN A 171 -16.65 4.52 11.05
CA ASN A 171 -16.00 5.43 11.99
C ASN A 171 -15.18 4.69 13.06
N GLU A 172 -15.57 3.47 13.44
CA GLU A 172 -14.82 2.71 14.46
C GLU A 172 -13.50 2.19 13.89
N ASP A 173 -13.52 1.70 12.66
CA ASP A 173 -12.35 1.19 11.95
C ASP A 173 -11.33 2.32 11.72
N VAL A 174 -11.76 3.46 11.17
CA VAL A 174 -10.82 4.58 10.90
C VAL A 174 -10.19 5.08 12.19
N LEU A 175 -10.96 5.20 13.27
CA LEU A 175 -10.40 5.62 14.56
C LEU A 175 -9.42 4.59 15.12
N THR A 176 -9.67 3.29 14.90
CA THR A 176 -8.75 2.22 15.30
C THR A 176 -7.43 2.34 14.54
N VAL A 177 -7.48 2.52 13.22
CA VAL A 177 -6.29 2.71 12.37
C VAL A 177 -5.57 4.01 12.70
N ALA A 178 -6.30 5.10 12.98
CA ALA A 178 -5.71 6.37 13.43
C ALA A 178 -4.85 6.17 14.69
N ILE A 179 -5.33 5.39 15.64
CA ILE A 179 -4.57 5.12 16.86
C ILE A 179 -3.32 4.31 16.57
N LEU A 180 -3.40 3.34 15.65
CA LEU A 180 -2.25 2.54 15.25
C LEU A 180 -1.17 3.43 14.61
N VAL A 181 -1.53 4.15 13.54
CA VAL A 181 -0.61 4.93 12.69
C VAL A 181 -0.02 6.15 13.39
N TYR A 182 -0.73 6.75 14.35
CA TYR A 182 -0.21 7.90 15.11
C TYR A 182 0.49 7.52 16.42
N ARG A 183 0.47 6.24 16.80
CA ARG A 183 1.28 5.76 17.94
C ARG A 183 2.69 5.38 17.55
N THR A 184 2.88 5.05 16.28
CA THR A 184 4.14 4.58 15.76
C THR A 184 5.14 5.72 15.73
N GLY A 185 6.17 5.59 16.54
CA GLY A 185 7.26 6.55 16.66
C GLY A 185 8.40 6.12 15.76
N GLY A 186 8.96 7.05 14.98
CA GLY A 186 10.07 6.73 14.10
C GLY A 186 10.30 7.80 13.04
N PRO A 187 11.25 7.56 12.12
CA PRO A 187 11.38 8.36 10.92
C PRO A 187 10.06 8.30 10.13
N SER A 188 9.51 9.45 9.77
CA SER A 188 8.33 9.53 8.90
C SER A 188 8.71 9.02 7.52
N LEU A 189 8.21 7.83 7.16
CA LEU A 189 8.29 7.32 5.79
C LEU A 189 7.16 7.93 4.97
N HIS A 190 7.32 7.95 3.65
CA HIS A 190 6.29 8.49 2.75
C HIS A 190 4.92 7.81 2.94
N ALA A 191 4.90 6.49 3.14
CA ALA A 191 3.69 5.74 3.45
C ALA A 191 2.97 6.25 4.72
N HIS A 192 3.72 6.60 5.77
CA HIS A 192 3.13 7.14 7.00
C HIS A 192 2.44 8.49 6.73
N GLU A 193 3.05 9.34 5.92
CA GLU A 193 2.47 10.63 5.54
C GLU A 193 1.19 10.44 4.71
N MET A 194 1.22 9.53 3.72
CA MET A 194 0.05 9.19 2.90
C MET A 194 -1.12 8.66 3.74
N MET A 195 -0.83 7.80 4.71
CA MET A 195 -1.81 7.21 5.60
C MET A 195 -2.35 8.26 6.60
N LYS A 196 -1.48 9.06 7.22
CA LYS A 196 -1.88 10.14 8.13
C LYS A 196 -2.73 11.21 7.44
N ASP A 197 -2.40 11.58 6.21
CA ASP A 197 -3.17 12.52 5.39
C ASP A 197 -4.57 11.99 5.08
N TRP A 198 -4.67 10.72 4.68
CA TRP A 198 -5.97 10.07 4.44
C TRP A 198 -6.82 10.00 5.72
N ILE A 199 -6.25 9.53 6.83
CA ILE A 199 -6.92 9.42 8.14
C ILE A 199 -7.39 10.78 8.64
N SER A 200 -6.51 11.78 8.66
CA SER A 200 -6.86 13.12 9.16
C SER A 200 -7.94 13.77 8.31
N SER A 201 -7.91 13.57 7.00
CA SER A 201 -8.95 14.05 6.09
C SER A 201 -10.30 13.37 6.35
N PHE A 202 -10.31 12.04 6.53
CA PHE A 202 -11.53 11.30 6.86
C PHE A 202 -12.13 11.76 8.20
N LEU A 203 -11.31 11.81 9.25
CA LEU A 203 -11.75 12.21 10.59
C LEU A 203 -12.22 13.67 10.63
N ALA A 204 -11.60 14.56 9.85
CA ALA A 204 -12.03 15.95 9.73
C ALA A 204 -13.38 16.07 9.01
N HIS A 205 -13.60 15.28 7.96
CA HIS A 205 -14.87 15.25 7.22
C HIS A 205 -16.02 14.72 8.09
N HIS A 206 -15.78 13.65 8.85
CA HIS A 206 -16.78 13.04 9.74
C HIS A 206 -16.76 13.61 11.17
N PHE A 207 -16.09 14.74 11.40
CA PHE A 207 -15.78 15.23 12.74
C PHE A 207 -17.00 15.33 13.65
N TRP A 208 -18.11 15.87 13.14
CA TRP A 208 -19.33 16.03 13.94
C TRP A 208 -20.03 14.71 14.24
N VAL A 209 -19.95 13.74 13.34
CA VAL A 209 -20.46 12.38 13.57
C VAL A 209 -19.73 11.78 14.77
N TYR A 210 -18.40 11.85 14.80
CA TYR A 210 -17.63 11.40 15.95
C TYR A 210 -17.96 12.17 17.24
N ILE A 211 -18.24 13.47 17.19
CA ILE A 211 -18.54 14.25 18.41
C ILE A 211 -19.94 13.98 18.95
N LYS A 212 -20.93 13.84 18.07
CA LYS A 212 -22.35 13.66 18.41
C LYS A 212 -22.67 12.23 18.84
N ASP A 213 -21.93 11.24 18.33
CA ASP A 213 -22.13 9.83 18.66
C ASP A 213 -21.71 9.51 20.12
N GLU A 214 -22.63 8.95 20.90
CA GLU A 214 -22.41 8.63 22.32
C GLU A 214 -21.45 7.46 22.53
N ALA A 215 -21.45 6.48 21.63
CA ALA A 215 -20.64 5.27 21.73
C ALA A 215 -19.16 5.57 21.41
N ILE A 216 -18.88 6.27 20.31
CA ILE A 216 -17.52 6.52 19.85
C ILE A 216 -16.99 7.89 20.29
N GLY A 217 -17.83 8.88 20.56
CA GLY A 217 -17.39 10.26 20.75
C GLY A 217 -16.62 10.53 22.03
N HIS A 218 -16.88 9.78 23.09
CA HIS A 218 -16.01 9.80 24.26
C HIS A 218 -14.61 9.24 23.94
N TYR A 219 -14.56 8.16 23.15
CA TYR A 219 -13.31 7.52 22.75
C TYR A 219 -12.49 8.42 21.83
N PHE A 220 -13.11 9.00 20.80
CA PHE A 220 -12.48 9.95 19.88
C PHE A 220 -11.83 11.13 20.61
N ARG A 221 -12.59 11.84 21.45
CA ARG A 221 -12.08 12.98 22.25
C ARG A 221 -10.92 12.58 23.17
N LYS A 222 -10.98 11.39 23.78
CA LYS A 222 -9.91 10.87 24.63
C LYS A 222 -8.64 10.59 23.83
N ARG A 223 -8.77 10.14 22.57
CA ARG A 223 -7.63 9.80 21.71
C ARG A 223 -6.95 11.03 21.13
N LEU A 224 -7.69 12.05 20.68
CA LEU A 224 -7.11 13.32 20.25
C LEU A 224 -6.22 13.92 21.34
N ARG A 225 -6.69 13.99 22.59
CA ARG A 225 -5.89 14.49 23.73
C ARG A 225 -4.62 13.70 24.03
N ARG A 226 -4.56 12.43 23.62
CA ARG A 226 -3.41 11.54 23.87
C ARG A 226 -2.44 11.47 22.70
N LEU A 227 -2.88 11.89 21.51
CA LEU A 227 -2.14 11.84 20.26
C LEU A 227 -2.14 13.27 19.68
N PRO A 228 -1.25 14.16 20.16
CA PRO A 228 -1.29 15.58 19.81
C PRO A 228 -1.02 15.82 18.31
N GLU A 229 -0.29 14.93 17.65
CA GLU A 229 -0.10 14.98 16.20
C GLU A 229 -1.42 14.73 15.46
N LEU A 230 -2.17 13.68 15.86
CA LEU A 230 -3.50 13.41 15.32
C LEU A 230 -4.46 14.57 15.56
N GLU A 231 -4.44 15.15 16.77
CA GLU A 231 -5.24 16.33 17.11
C GLU A 231 -4.94 17.50 16.17
N ARG A 232 -3.66 17.84 16.00
CA ARG A 232 -3.23 18.91 15.10
C ARG A 232 -3.73 18.65 13.67
N ASP A 233 -3.44 17.49 13.11
CA ASP A 233 -3.68 17.19 11.70
C ASP A 233 -5.19 17.18 11.40
N VAL A 234 -6.02 16.61 12.29
CA VAL A 234 -7.49 16.65 12.16
C VAL A 234 -8.02 18.09 12.21
N PHE A 235 -7.52 18.94 13.13
CA PHE A 235 -7.97 20.33 13.21
C PHE A 235 -7.49 21.18 12.03
N GLU A 236 -6.29 20.94 11.51
CA GLU A 236 -5.78 21.60 10.31
C GLU A 236 -6.66 21.28 9.09
N LYS A 237 -6.92 19.99 8.82
CA LYS A 237 -7.82 19.56 7.74
C LYS A 237 -9.22 20.12 7.89
N ARG A 238 -9.75 20.13 9.11
CA ARG A 238 -11.08 20.71 9.38
C ARG A 238 -11.11 22.21 9.12
N ALA A 239 -10.08 22.94 9.54
CA ALA A 239 -9.98 24.37 9.30
C ALA A 239 -9.83 24.67 7.80
N GLU A 240 -9.15 23.82 7.03
CA GLU A 240 -9.09 23.89 5.57
C GLU A 240 -10.47 23.69 4.93
N SER A 241 -11.21 22.66 5.32
CA SER A 241 -12.56 22.40 4.82
C SER A 241 -13.51 23.58 5.08
N LEU A 242 -13.47 24.15 6.29
CA LEU A 242 -14.30 25.31 6.66
C LEU A 242 -13.92 26.57 5.86
N ARG A 243 -12.62 26.79 5.58
CA ARG A 243 -12.17 27.92 4.75
C ARG A 243 -12.63 27.79 3.31
N ASN A 244 -12.73 26.57 2.79
CA ASN A 244 -13.10 26.30 1.41
C ASN A 244 -14.62 26.26 1.19
N GLY A 245 -15.43 26.54 2.22
CA GLY A 245 -16.89 26.62 2.11
C GLY A 245 -17.58 25.26 1.93
N ALA A 246 -16.97 24.18 2.40
CA ALA A 246 -17.67 22.90 2.50
C ALA A 246 -18.76 23.03 3.59
N ASP A 247 -20.03 23.10 3.18
CA ASP A 247 -21.16 23.10 4.11
C ASP A 247 -21.20 21.75 4.84
N PRO A 248 -21.10 21.75 6.18
CA PRO A 248 -21.37 20.57 6.97
C PRO A 248 -22.88 20.47 7.14
N ASP A 249 -23.47 19.35 6.74
CA ASP A 249 -24.89 19.00 6.93
C ASP A 249 -25.83 19.42 5.77
N GLU A 250 -25.78 18.69 4.64
CA GLU A 250 -27.04 18.29 3.96
C GLU A 250 -27.47 16.95 4.56
N ASP A 251 -27.77 16.97 5.87
CA ASP A 251 -28.63 15.96 6.49
C ASP A 251 -30.00 16.12 5.83
N VAL A 252 -30.36 15.21 4.93
CA VAL A 252 -31.73 15.09 4.42
C VAL A 252 -32.58 14.63 5.60
N GLU A 253 -33.09 15.58 6.39
CA GLU A 253 -34.28 15.36 7.20
C GLU A 253 -35.41 15.02 6.22
N SER A 254 -35.62 13.73 5.96
CA SER A 254 -36.87 13.24 5.39
C SER A 254 -37.98 13.61 6.37
N ASP A 255 -38.65 14.70 6.06
CA ASP A 255 -39.88 15.19 6.70
C ASP A 255 -41.00 14.16 6.43
N GLU A 256 -40.98 13.04 7.18
CA GLU A 256 -42.17 12.21 7.39
C GLU A 256 -43.11 12.97 8.34
N GLY A 257 -43.97 13.81 7.76
CA GLY A 257 -44.81 14.72 8.55
C GLY A 257 -46.06 15.24 7.84
N GLY A 258 -47.01 14.33 7.53
CA GLY A 258 -48.44 14.65 7.66
C GLY A 258 -49.18 15.22 6.45
N LEU A 259 -50.10 14.41 5.90
CA LEU A 259 -51.43 14.86 5.51
C LEU A 259 -52.44 13.80 5.96
N ASP A 260 -52.87 13.93 7.22
CA ASP A 260 -54.21 13.52 7.63
C ASP A 260 -55.20 14.49 6.96
N ASP A 261 -55.78 14.09 5.83
CA ASP A 261 -56.97 14.73 5.27
C ASP A 261 -58.20 13.91 5.68
N ASP A 262 -58.65 14.13 6.93
CA ASP A 262 -60.05 13.95 7.33
C ASP A 262 -60.74 15.31 7.18
N ASP A 263 -61.58 15.45 6.15
CA ASP A 263 -62.91 16.11 6.12
C ASP A 263 -63.22 16.67 4.71
N LEU A 264 -64.07 15.96 3.97
CA LEU A 264 -65.35 16.45 3.38
C LEU A 264 -66.12 15.33 2.67
#